data_AF-A0A955SDE8-F1
#
_entry.id   AF-A0A955SDE8-F1
#
_cell.length_a   1.000
_cell.length_b   1.000
_cell.length_c   1.000
_cell.angle_alpha   90.00
_cell.angle_beta   90.00
_cell.angle_gamma   90.00
#
_symmetry.space_group_name_H-M   'P 1'
#
loop_
_entity.id
_entity.type
_entity.pdbx_description
1 polymer ?
#
loop_
_entity_poly.entity_id
_entity_poly.type
_entity_poly.pdbx_seq_one_letter_code
_entity_poly.pdbx_strand_id
1 'polypeptide(L)' 'REDIGISQSTFAALIGVSLRTLQNWEQGHRHPTGPAKVLLRLVQSDPKTVIKNLHANHSQ' A
#
# COMPACT_ATOMS: atom_id res chain seq x y z
N ARG A 1 -3.87 -3.86 -9.36
CA ARG A 1 -3.60 -2.57 -8.67
C ARG A 1 -4.09 -1.35 -9.46
N GLU A 2 -4.45 -1.53 -10.74
CA GLU A 2 -5.10 -0.49 -11.56
C GLU A 2 -6.49 -0.07 -11.02
N ASP A 3 -7.06 -0.86 -10.12
CA ASP A 3 -8.43 -0.72 -9.63
C ASP A 3 -8.69 0.48 -8.70
N ILE A 4 -7.65 1.25 -8.35
CA ILE A 4 -7.74 2.37 -7.40
C ILE A 4 -7.21 3.70 -7.92
N GLY A 5 -6.68 3.74 -9.15
CA GLY A 5 -6.29 4.98 -9.82
C GLY A 5 -5.17 5.80 -9.15
N ILE A 6 -4.48 5.28 -8.13
CA ILE A 6 -3.37 5.97 -7.45
C ILE A 6 -2.01 5.48 -7.95
N SER A 7 -1.05 6.39 -8.00
CA SER A 7 0.32 6.08 -8.42
C SER A 7 1.04 5.16 -7.42
N GLN A 8 2.09 4.47 -7.87
CA GLN A 8 2.92 3.60 -7.02
C GLN A 8 3.56 4.39 -5.85
N SER A 9 3.98 5.63 -6.09
CA SER A 9 4.57 6.49 -5.05
C SER A 9 3.55 6.92 -4.01
N THR A 10 2.34 7.31 -4.44
CA THR A 10 1.21 7.59 -3.53
C THR A 10 0.88 6.37 -2.69
N PHE A 11 0.81 5.19 -3.31
CA PHE A 11 0.52 3.96 -2.59
C PHE A 11 1.60 3.61 -1.57
N ALA A 12 2.88 3.75 -1.94
CA ALA A 12 4.01 3.50 -1.03
C ALA A 12 3.94 4.38 0.22
N ALA A 13 3.68 5.69 0.03
CA ALA A 13 3.51 6.63 1.13
C ALA A 13 2.33 6.24 2.04
N LEU A 14 1.21 5.88 1.43
CA LEU A 14 -0.02 5.49 2.13
C LEU A 14 0.14 4.24 3.01
N ILE A 15 0.98 3.29 2.61
CA ILE A 15 1.29 2.09 3.41
C ILE A 15 2.56 2.24 4.26
N GLY A 16 3.16 3.44 4.32
CA GLY A 16 4.31 3.75 5.16
C GLY A 16 5.62 3.08 4.74
N VAL A 17 5.83 2.85 3.43
CA VAL A 17 7.08 2.26 2.91
C VAL A 17 7.69 3.12 1.82
N SER A 18 8.99 2.95 1.56
CA SER A 18 9.63 3.62 0.43
C SER A 18 9.16 3.05 -0.91
N LEU A 19 9.10 3.89 -1.94
CA LEU A 19 8.81 3.48 -3.33
C LEU A 19 9.67 2.29 -3.76
N ARG A 20 10.97 2.31 -3.42
CA ARG A 20 11.91 1.23 -3.72
C ARG A 20 11.57 -0.08 -3.00
N THR A 21 11.08 -0.02 -1.76
CA THR A 21 10.63 -1.22 -1.04
C THR A 21 9.44 -1.84 -1.74
N LEU A 22 8.49 -1.01 -2.16
CA LEU A 22 7.31 -1.48 -2.87
C LEU A 22 7.66 -2.08 -4.25
N GLN A 23 8.56 -1.45 -5.00
CA GLN A 23 9.07 -1.98 -6.27
C GLN A 23 9.74 -3.35 -6.11
N ASN A 24 10.57 -3.52 -5.08
CA ASN A 24 11.20 -4.80 -4.79
C ASN A 24 10.17 -5.91 -4.49
N TRP A 25 9.02 -5.57 -3.91
CA TRP A 25 7.94 -6.54 -3.69
C TRP A 25 7.22 -6.92 -4.97
N GLU A 26 6.88 -5.94 -5.80
CA GLU A 26 6.18 -6.18 -7.07
C GLU A 26 7.04 -6.95 -8.07
N GLN A 27 8.37 -6.75 -8.03
CA GLN A 27 9.35 -7.49 -8.83
C GLN A 27 9.72 -8.86 -8.24
N GLY A 28 9.21 -9.20 -7.05
CA GLY A 28 9.49 -10.47 -6.37
C GLY A 28 10.90 -10.59 -5.79
N HIS A 29 11.70 -9.52 -5.77
CA HIS A 29 13.03 -9.52 -5.14
C HIS A 29 12.97 -9.62 -3.62
N ARG A 30 11.86 -9.16 -3.02
CA ARG A 30 11.56 -9.28 -1.59
C ARG A 30 10.09 -9.59 -1.39
N HIS A 31 9.74 -10.10 -0.21
CA HIS A 31 8.34 -10.30 0.16
C HIS A 31 7.97 -9.43 1.36
N PRO A 32 6.75 -8.88 1.39
CA PRO A 32 6.24 -8.17 2.56
C PRO A 32 6.07 -9.15 3.73
N THR A 33 6.45 -8.70 4.93
CA THR A 33 6.34 -9.48 6.16
C THR A 33 5.51 -8.73 7.21
N GLY A 34 5.02 -9.46 8.22
CA GLY A 34 4.32 -8.87 9.36
C GLY A 34 3.16 -7.94 8.98
N PRO A 35 3.08 -6.74 9.56
CA PRO A 35 2.00 -5.78 9.30
C PRO A 35 1.82 -5.41 7.82
N ALA A 36 2.91 -5.30 7.05
CA ALA A 36 2.84 -4.95 5.64
C ALA A 36 2.07 -6.01 4.81
N LYS A 37 2.26 -7.30 5.12
CA LYS A 37 1.54 -8.39 4.46
C LYS A 37 0.04 -8.40 4.77
N VAL A 38 -0.32 -7.96 5.98
CA VAL A 38 -1.73 -7.83 6.40
C VAL A 38 -2.35 -6.62 5.69
N LEU A 39 -1.67 -5.49 5.69
CA LEU A 39 -2.13 -4.25 5.05
C LEU A 39 -2.34 -4.44 3.54
N LEU A 40 -1.41 -5.11 2.86
CA LEU A 40 -1.56 -5.42 1.43
C LEU A 40 -2.77 -6.31 1.15
N ARG A 41 -3.08 -7.28 2.03
CA ARG A 41 -4.29 -8.11 1.91
C ARG A 41 -5.56 -7.29 2.11
N LEU A 42 -5.58 -6.38 3.09
CA LEU A 42 -6.72 -5.49 3.33
C LEU A 42 -6.96 -4.56 2.13
N VAL A 43 -5.90 -3.96 1.58
CA VAL A 43 -6.00 -3.14 0.36
C VAL A 43 -6.53 -3.97 -0.82
N GLN A 44 -6.13 -5.24 -0.94
CA GLN A 44 -6.63 -6.12 -2.00
C GLN A 44 -8.11 -6.49 -1.82
N SER A 45 -8.60 -6.62 -0.58
CA SER A 45 -9.99 -7.00 -0.32
C SER A 45 -10.97 -5.83 -0.42
N ASP A 46 -10.59 -4.64 0.05
CA ASP A 46 -11.41 -3.43 -0.02
C ASP A 46 -10.53 -2.18 -0.18
N PRO A 47 -10.06 -1.90 -1.41
CA PRO A 47 -9.13 -0.82 -1.65
C PRO A 47 -9.72 0.55 -1.31
N LYS A 48 -11.02 0.77 -1.58
CA LYS A 48 -11.69 2.06 -1.38
C LYS A 48 -11.79 2.41 0.10
N THR A 49 -12.27 1.48 0.93
CA THR A 49 -12.41 1.70 2.38
C THR A 49 -11.05 1.85 3.05
N VAL A 50 -10.08 1.00 2.69
CA VAL A 50 -8.74 1.05 3.31
C VAL A 50 -8.02 2.35 2.97
N ILE A 51 -8.04 2.80 1.71
CA ILE A 51 -7.43 4.08 1.33
C ILE A 51 -8.13 5.27 2.00
N LYS A 52 -9.48 5.27 2.06
CA LYS A 52 -10.23 6.30 2.80
C LYS A 52 -9.78 6.40 4.26
N ASN A 53 -9.63 5.26 4.94
CA ASN A 53 -9.21 5.22 6.34
C ASN A 53 -7.74 5.61 6.55
N LEU A 54 -6.86 5.26 5.60
CA LEU A 54 -5.45 5.63 5.67
C LEU A 54 -5.23 7.12 5.40
N HIS A 55 -6.00 7.73 4.48
CA HIS A 55 -6.00 9.18 4.27
C HIS A 55 -6.49 9.95 5.50
N ALA A 56 -7.46 9.41 6.24
CA ALA A 56 -7.98 10.05 7.45
C ALA A 56 -6.93 10.22 8.57
N ASN A 57 -5.86 9.41 8.58
CA ASN A 57 -4.80 9.45 9.58
C ASN A 57 -3.61 10.36 9.19
N HIS A 58 -3.58 10.95 8.00
CA HIS A 58 -2.46 11.74 7.49
C HIS A 58 -2.72 13.27 7.50
N SER A 59 -3.76 13.72 8.21
CA SER A 59 -4.13 15.14 8.39
C SER A 59 -4.06 15.63 9.84
N GLN A 60 -3.20 15.04 10.67
CA GLN A 60 -2.78 15.61 11.96
C GLN A 60 -1.28 15.86 11.98
#